data_AF-A0A3D4H901-F1
#
_entry.id   AF-A0A3D4H901-F1
#
_cell.length_a   1.000
_cell.length_b   1.000
_cell.length_c   1.000
_cell.angle_alpha   90.00
_cell.angle_beta   90.00
_cell.angle_gamma   90.00
#
_symmetry.space_group_name_H-M   'P 1'
#
loop_
_entity.id
_entity.type
_entity.pdbx_description
1 polymer ?
#
loop_
_entity_poly.entity_id
_entity_poly.type
_entity_poly.pdbx_seq_one_letter_code
_entity_poly.pdbx_strand_id
1 'polypeptide(L)'
;MNRNKSGARELLDCLRDIAETEGVAVKETLDFPVPEGFLQGMDACCVIGGDGTFLSAASESTYWQVPIIGVNRGTLGFLTTYSSEEIEGIFPSILKGGYSIRSRGLIECGSHNGEADVALNDVVIKSASASRIVHLN
;
A
#
# COMPACT_ATOMS: atom_id res chain seq x y z
N MET A 1 0.17 -0.68 8.58
CA MET A 1 -0.89 0.29 8.97
C MET A 1 -0.27 1.51 9.64
N ASN A 2 -0.77 2.74 9.41
CA ASN A 2 -0.28 3.93 10.13
C ASN A 2 -1.03 4.12 11.47
N ARG A 3 -0.28 4.12 12.59
CA ARG A 3 -0.80 4.13 13.98
C ARG A 3 -1.59 5.38 14.37
N ASN A 4 -1.45 6.49 13.63
CA ASN A 4 -2.01 7.78 14.04
C ASN A 4 -3.51 7.97 13.72
N LYS A 5 -4.17 6.99 13.10
CA LYS A 5 -5.60 7.07 12.75
C LYS A 5 -6.47 6.30 13.75
N SER A 6 -7.45 6.98 14.35
CA SER A 6 -8.42 6.39 15.28
C SER A 6 -9.17 5.21 14.63
N GLY A 7 -9.40 4.15 15.41
CA GLY A 7 -10.13 2.91 15.06
C GLY A 7 -9.57 2.08 13.89
N ALA A 8 -8.41 2.44 13.33
CA ALA A 8 -7.75 1.58 12.35
C ALA A 8 -7.30 0.24 12.98
N ARG A 9 -7.08 0.22 14.30
CA ARG A 9 -6.75 -1.02 15.04
C ARG A 9 -7.95 -1.94 15.17
N GLU A 10 -9.14 -1.39 15.42
CA GLU A 10 -10.39 -2.16 15.49
C GLU A 10 -10.67 -2.84 14.15
N LEU A 11 -10.49 -2.10 13.04
CA LEU A 11 -10.61 -2.67 11.70
C LEU A 11 -9.54 -3.74 11.42
N LEU A 12 -8.29 -3.52 11.83
CA LEU A 12 -7.23 -4.52 11.71
C LEU A 12 -7.61 -5.82 12.43
N ASP A 13 -8.05 -5.69 13.68
CA ASP A 13 -8.46 -6.84 14.49
C ASP A 13 -9.65 -7.57 13.82
N CYS A 14 -10.65 -6.83 13.35
CA CYS A 14 -11.79 -7.40 12.63
C CYS A 14 -11.38 -8.15 11.35
N LEU A 15 -10.54 -7.54 10.49
CA LEU A 15 -10.09 -8.19 9.25
C LEU A 15 -9.19 -9.39 9.52
N ARG A 16 -8.38 -9.36 10.59
CA ARG A 16 -7.58 -10.51 11.04
C ARG A 16 -8.49 -11.67 11.45
N ASP A 17 -9.49 -11.41 12.28
CA ASP A 17 -10.41 -12.44 12.76
C ASP A 17 -11.18 -13.10 11.59
N ILE A 18 -11.58 -12.30 10.59
CA ILE A 18 -12.20 -12.82 9.35
C ILE A 18 -11.22 -13.71 8.58
N ALA A 19 -9.98 -13.26 8.38
CA ALA A 19 -8.97 -14.02 7.66
C ALA A 19 -8.63 -15.35 8.34
N GLU A 20 -8.46 -15.34 9.66
CA GLU A 20 -8.20 -16.55 10.45
C GLU A 20 -9.38 -17.52 10.38
N THR A 21 -10.62 -17.03 10.42
CA THR A 21 -11.84 -17.84 10.28
C THR A 21 -11.91 -18.52 8.91
N GLU A 22 -11.44 -17.85 7.86
CA GLU A 22 -11.36 -18.40 6.50
C GLU A 22 -10.08 -19.24 6.27
N GLY A 23 -9.26 -19.47 7.30
CA GLY A 23 -8.06 -20.30 7.24
C GLY A 23 -6.86 -19.65 6.54
N VAL A 24 -6.86 -18.31 6.44
CA VAL A 24 -5.79 -17.54 5.80
C VAL A 24 -4.75 -17.12 6.84
N ALA A 25 -3.47 -17.36 6.56
CA ALA A 25 -2.38 -16.92 7.42
C ALA A 25 -2.20 -15.39 7.35
N VAL A 26 -2.08 -14.73 8.51
CA VAL A 26 -1.97 -13.27 8.59
C VAL A 26 -0.64 -12.86 9.22
N LYS A 27 0.01 -11.86 8.63
CA LYS A 27 1.15 -11.15 9.19
C LYS A 27 0.84 -9.65 9.21
N GLU A 28 1.10 -8.99 10.34
CA GLU A 28 0.83 -7.56 10.50
C GLU A 28 2.10 -6.75 10.74
N THR A 29 2.12 -5.50 10.27
CA THR A 29 3.12 -4.51 10.64
C THR A 29 2.49 -3.13 10.81
N LEU A 30 3.01 -2.42 11.79
CA LEU A 30 2.70 -1.02 12.06
C LEU A 30 3.88 -0.09 11.71
N ASP A 31 4.95 -0.65 11.15
CA ASP A 31 6.10 0.11 10.72
C ASP A 31 5.76 0.90 9.45
N PHE A 32 6.34 2.09 9.36
CA PHE A 32 6.15 3.00 8.24
C PHE A 32 7.50 3.65 7.92
N PRO A 33 8.10 3.40 6.74
CA PRO A 33 7.60 2.57 5.63
C PRO A 33 7.51 1.07 5.97
N VAL A 34 6.90 0.28 5.08
CA VAL A 34 6.84 -1.19 5.21
C VAL A 34 8.27 -1.74 5.18
N PRO A 35 8.67 -2.63 6.11
CA PRO A 35 10.02 -3.18 6.14
C PRO A 35 10.35 -3.99 4.88
N GLU A 36 11.62 -3.96 4.48
CA GLU A 36 12.12 -4.76 3.35
C GLU A 36 11.89 -6.26 3.58
N GLY A 37 11.42 -6.95 2.55
CA GLY A 37 11.14 -8.39 2.60
C GLY A 37 9.86 -8.73 3.38
N PHE A 38 9.10 -7.74 3.85
CA PHE A 38 7.92 -8.01 4.67
C PHE A 38 6.86 -8.80 3.90
N LEU A 39 6.72 -8.54 2.60
CA LEU A 39 5.76 -9.19 1.69
C LEU A 39 6.30 -10.45 1.01
N GLN A 40 7.54 -10.87 1.31
CA GLN A 40 8.10 -12.08 0.72
C GLN A 40 7.22 -13.30 1.04
N GLY A 41 6.75 -13.99 -0.01
CA GLY A 41 5.91 -15.18 0.11
C GLY A 41 4.47 -14.93 0.53
N MET A 42 3.99 -13.68 0.50
CA MET A 42 2.58 -13.33 0.76
C MET A 42 1.78 -13.31 -0.55
N ASP A 43 0.51 -13.71 -0.50
CA ASP A 43 -0.38 -13.73 -1.68
C ASP A 43 -1.10 -12.39 -1.92
N ALA A 44 -1.28 -11.58 -0.88
CA ALA A 44 -1.92 -10.27 -0.94
C ALA A 44 -1.46 -9.38 0.22
N CYS A 45 -1.54 -8.07 0.03
CA CYS A 45 -1.26 -7.06 1.05
C CYS A 45 -2.51 -6.22 1.32
N CYS A 46 -3.07 -6.28 2.53
CA CYS A 46 -4.14 -5.38 2.94
C CYS A 46 -3.58 -4.13 3.63
N VAL A 47 -3.84 -2.96 3.05
CA VAL A 47 -3.37 -1.67 3.57
C VAL A 47 -4.52 -0.90 4.19
N ILE A 48 -4.51 -0.79 5.50
CA ILE A 48 -5.45 0.04 6.27
C ILE A 48 -4.83 1.42 6.49
N GLY A 49 -5.39 2.46 5.87
CA GLY A 49 -4.84 3.82 5.98
C GLY A 49 -5.41 4.81 4.98
N GLY A 50 -4.54 5.61 4.37
CA GLY A 50 -4.87 6.45 3.21
C GLY A 50 -3.81 6.29 2.14
N ASP A 51 -3.79 7.16 1.14
CA ASP A 51 -2.90 7.02 -0.03
C ASP A 51 -1.40 7.05 0.35
N GLY A 52 -0.99 7.82 1.36
CA GLY A 52 0.39 7.78 1.86
C GLY A 52 0.78 6.42 2.47
N THR A 53 -0.17 5.72 3.12
CA THR A 53 0.06 4.36 3.62
C THR A 53 0.11 3.36 2.46
N PHE A 54 -0.77 3.52 1.47
CA PHE A 54 -0.75 2.72 0.25
C PHE A 54 0.60 2.83 -0.47
N LEU A 55 1.08 4.05 -0.70
CA LEU A 55 2.36 4.31 -1.37
C LEU A 55 3.55 3.68 -0.63
N SER A 56 3.53 3.69 0.71
CA SER A 56 4.58 3.05 1.50
C SER A 56 4.65 1.52 1.34
N ALA A 57 3.53 0.89 0.96
CA ALA A 57 3.48 -0.54 0.65
C ALA A 57 3.73 -0.83 -0.84
N ALA A 58 3.57 0.17 -1.71
CA ALA A 58 3.64 0.01 -3.17
C ALA A 58 5.03 -0.45 -3.64
N SER A 59 6.11 0.01 -3.03
CA SER A 59 7.48 -0.41 -3.40
C SER A 59 7.71 -1.90 -3.09
N GLU A 60 7.47 -2.34 -1.86
CA GLU A 60 7.55 -3.76 -1.47
C GLU A 60 6.60 -4.64 -2.30
N SER A 61 5.37 -4.17 -2.54
CA SER A 61 4.37 -4.85 -3.36
C SER A 61 4.87 -5.03 -4.79
N THR A 62 5.50 -4.00 -5.36
CA THR A 62 6.07 -4.06 -6.71
C THR A 62 7.23 -5.04 -6.76
N TYR A 63 8.13 -5.00 -5.78
CA TYR A 63 9.29 -5.88 -5.73
C TYR A 63 8.89 -7.36 -5.64
N TRP A 64 7.94 -7.68 -4.74
CA TRP A 64 7.48 -9.06 -4.51
C TRP A 64 6.30 -9.48 -5.39
N GLN A 65 5.80 -8.61 -6.27
CA GLN A 65 4.64 -8.86 -7.13
C GLN A 65 3.36 -9.23 -6.35
N VAL A 66 3.17 -8.62 -5.18
CA VAL A 66 2.04 -8.90 -4.28
C VAL A 66 0.94 -7.85 -4.48
N PRO A 67 -0.31 -8.22 -4.84
CA PRO A 67 -1.39 -7.26 -5.03
C PRO A 67 -1.81 -6.56 -3.74
N ILE A 68 -2.17 -5.28 -3.84
CA ILE A 68 -2.62 -4.48 -2.69
C ILE A 68 -4.14 -4.33 -2.67
N ILE A 69 -4.73 -4.59 -1.51
CA ILE A 69 -6.11 -4.23 -1.14
C ILE A 69 -6.03 -2.95 -0.31
N GLY A 70 -6.46 -1.82 -0.87
CA GLY A 70 -6.42 -0.53 -0.20
C GLY A 70 -7.71 -0.23 0.56
N VAL A 71 -7.65 -0.14 1.89
CA VAL A 71 -8.78 0.24 2.75
C VAL A 71 -8.57 1.64 3.30
N ASN A 72 -9.49 2.54 2.98
CA ASN A 72 -9.48 3.89 3.49
C ASN A 72 -10.17 3.98 4.86
N ARG A 73 -9.53 4.68 5.80
CA ARG A 73 -10.12 5.19 7.03
C ARG A 73 -10.26 6.71 6.88
N GLY A 74 -11.43 7.17 6.41
CA GLY A 74 -11.75 8.58 6.17
C GLY A 74 -12.50 8.82 4.84
N THR A 75 -12.21 9.94 4.18
CA THR A 75 -12.71 10.21 2.82
C THR A 75 -12.02 9.29 1.81
N LEU A 76 -12.80 8.71 0.90
CA LEU A 76 -12.29 7.83 -0.17
C LEU A 76 -11.12 8.50 -0.90
N GLY A 77 -9.99 7.79 -0.98
CA GLY A 77 -8.75 8.26 -1.59
C GLY A 77 -8.67 7.87 -3.06
N PHE A 78 -7.61 8.28 -3.75
CA PHE A 78 -7.45 7.94 -5.16
C PHE A 78 -6.95 6.49 -5.36
N LEU A 79 -6.16 6.00 -4.40
CA LEU A 79 -5.54 4.67 -4.47
C LEU A 79 -6.26 3.62 -3.62
N THR A 80 -6.84 4.04 -2.50
CA THR A 80 -7.62 3.19 -1.60
C THR A 80 -9.02 2.94 -2.17
N THR A 81 -9.43 1.68 -2.27
CA THR A 81 -10.59 1.23 -3.03
C THR A 81 -11.84 0.95 -2.19
N TYR A 82 -11.68 0.70 -0.89
CA TYR A 82 -12.80 0.34 -0.01
C TYR A 82 -12.85 1.23 1.23
N SER A 83 -14.06 1.60 1.66
CA SER A 83 -14.27 2.14 3.01
C SER A 83 -14.12 1.03 4.06
N SER A 84 -14.11 1.42 5.34
CA SER A 84 -14.05 0.45 6.44
C SER A 84 -15.33 -0.38 6.54
N GLU A 85 -16.47 0.26 6.31
CA GLU A 85 -17.79 -0.35 6.35
C GLU A 85 -18.00 -1.31 5.16
N GLU A 86 -17.49 -0.95 3.98
CA GLU A 86 -17.56 -1.80 2.79
C GLU A 86 -16.70 -3.06 2.93
N ILE A 87 -15.46 -2.91 3.40
CA ILE A 87 -14.50 -4.01 3.39
C ILE A 87 -14.95 -5.16 4.31
N GLU A 88 -15.51 -4.86 5.49
CA GLU A 88 -15.92 -5.88 6.46
C GLU A 88 -16.90 -6.89 5.85
N GLY A 89 -17.86 -6.43 5.04
CA GLY A 89 -18.85 -7.31 4.41
C GLY A 89 -18.33 -8.10 3.22
N ILE A 90 -17.32 -7.60 2.50
CA ILE A 90 -16.83 -8.21 1.26
C ILE A 90 -15.51 -8.98 1.43
N PHE A 91 -14.79 -8.77 2.53
CA PHE A 91 -13.49 -9.39 2.76
C PHE A 91 -13.52 -10.92 2.65
N PRO A 92 -14.52 -11.64 3.19
CA PRO A 92 -14.63 -13.09 2.97
C PRO A 92 -14.71 -13.49 1.49
N SER A 93 -15.42 -12.69 0.68
CA SER A 93 -15.50 -12.90 -0.77
C SER A 93 -14.15 -12.69 -1.45
N ILE A 94 -13.42 -11.64 -1.05
CA ILE A 94 -12.06 -11.37 -1.57
C ILE A 94 -11.13 -12.54 -1.24
N LEU A 95 -11.12 -13.03 0.00
CA LEU A 95 -10.28 -14.17 0.39
C LEU A 95 -10.59 -15.45 -0.39
N LYS A 96 -11.84 -15.60 -0.86
CA LYS A 96 -12.29 -16.72 -1.70
C LYS A 96 -12.06 -16.52 -3.20
N GLY A 97 -11.34 -15.47 -3.61
CA GLY A 97 -11.06 -15.18 -5.02
C GLY A 97 -12.09 -14.27 -5.72
N GLY A 98 -13.06 -13.73 -4.98
CA GLY A 98 -14.09 -12.81 -5.47
C GLY A 98 -13.57 -11.39 -5.68
N TYR A 99 -12.47 -11.24 -6.41
CA TYR A 99 -11.83 -9.95 -6.73
C TYR A 99 -11.40 -9.89 -8.19
N SER A 100 -10.97 -8.70 -8.61
CA SER A 100 -10.29 -8.48 -9.89
C SER A 100 -8.98 -7.74 -9.64
N ILE A 101 -7.93 -8.11 -10.36
CA ILE A 101 -6.64 -7.42 -10.29
C ILE A 101 -6.64 -6.29 -11.32
N ARG A 102 -6.23 -5.09 -10.87
CA ARG A 102 -5.98 -3.95 -11.75
C ARG A 102 -4.50 -3.58 -11.68
N SER A 103 -3.80 -3.73 -12.79
CA SER A 103 -2.43 -3.25 -12.92
C SER A 103 -2.41 -1.72 -13.02
N ARG A 104 -1.43 -1.10 -12.36
CA ARG A 104 -1.14 0.33 -12.47
C ARG A 104 0.23 0.50 -13.12
N GLY A 105 0.35 1.45 -14.05
CA GLY A 105 1.64 1.83 -14.59
C GLY A 105 2.50 2.48 -13.52
N LEU A 106 3.81 2.22 -13.58
CA LEU A 106 4.81 2.84 -12.72
C LEU A 106 5.76 3.68 -13.57
N ILE A 107 6.31 4.72 -12.95
CA ILE A 107 7.40 5.51 -13.51
C ILE A 107 8.69 4.92 -12.96
N GLU A 108 9.57 4.45 -13.85
CA GLU A 108 10.94 4.09 -13.48
C GLU A 108 11.84 5.32 -13.60
N CYS A 109 12.61 5.60 -12.55
CA CYS A 109 13.53 6.73 -12.46
C CYS A 109 14.92 6.19 -12.14
N GLY A 110 15.90 6.47 -13.00
CA GLY A 110 17.29 6.06 -12.80
C GLY A 110 18.24 7.24 -12.76
N SER A 111 19.27 7.17 -11.92
CA SER A 111 20.44 8.04 -12.02
C SER A 111 21.46 7.43 -12.98
N HIS A 112 22.35 8.27 -13.52
CA HIS A 112 23.47 7.81 -14.37
C HIS A 112 24.37 6.77 -13.66
N ASN A 113 24.34 6.76 -12.33
CA ASN A 113 25.17 5.89 -11.49
C ASN A 113 24.57 4.47 -11.34
N GLY A 114 23.42 4.20 -11.96
CA GLY A 114 22.77 2.89 -11.97
C GLY A 114 21.78 2.63 -10.83
N GLU A 115 21.55 3.61 -9.95
CA GLU A 115 20.45 3.53 -8.98
C GLU A 115 19.14 3.81 -9.71
N ALA A 116 18.27 2.80 -9.76
CA ALA A 116 16.91 2.90 -10.29
C ALA A 116 15.90 2.72 -9.15
N ASP A 117 14.83 3.51 -9.20
CA ASP A 117 13.69 3.45 -8.28
C ASP A 117 12.38 3.57 -9.07
N VAL A 118 11.28 3.16 -8.46
CA VAL A 118 9.95 3.20 -9.07
C VAL A 118 9.02 4.12 -8.30
N ALA A 119 8.25 4.92 -9.03
CA ALA A 119 7.23 5.80 -8.48
C ALA A 119 5.85 5.45 -9.04
N LEU A 120 4.86 5.35 -8.14
CA LEU A 120 3.47 5.12 -8.53
C LEU A 120 2.77 6.42 -8.98
N ASN A 121 3.08 7.54 -8.31
CA ASN A 121 2.44 8.82 -8.58
C ASN A 121 3.34 9.70 -9.47
N ASP A 122 4.43 10.22 -8.92
CA ASP A 122 5.24 11.24 -9.57
C ASP A 122 6.72 11.10 -9.19
N VAL A 123 7.60 11.57 -10.08
CA VAL A 123 9.02 11.78 -9.80
C VAL A 123 9.26 13.29 -9.73
N VAL A 124 9.79 13.77 -8.61
CA VAL A 124 10.00 15.20 -8.37
C VAL A 124 11.49 15.54 -8.34
N ILE A 125 11.93 16.31 -9.34
CA ILE A 125 13.27 16.92 -9.33
C ILE A 125 13.18 18.28 -8.65
N LYS A 126 13.91 18.44 -7.54
CA LYS A 126 13.96 19.69 -6.78
C LYS A 126 15.39 20.06 -6.41
N SER A 127 15.66 21.36 -6.28
CA SER A 127 16.92 21.85 -5.73
C SER A 127 17.03 21.43 -4.26
N ALA A 128 18.24 21.03 -3.84
CA ALA A 128 18.54 20.76 -2.43
C ALA A 128 18.41 22.02 -1.55
N SER A 129 18.55 23.21 -2.14
CA SER A 129 18.33 24.49 -1.47
C SER A 129 17.03 25.14 -1.95
N ALA A 130 16.17 25.56 -1.02
CA ALA A 130 14.85 26.14 -1.32
C ALA A 130 14.90 27.41 -2.18
N SER A 131 16.05 28.07 -2.29
CA SER A 131 16.23 29.36 -3.00
C SER A 131 16.98 29.26 -4.34
N ARG A 132 17.25 28.05 -4.85
CA ARG A 132 17.98 27.87 -6.13
C ARG A 132 17.08 27.27 -7.20
N ILE A 133 17.13 27.84 -8.39
CA ILE A 133 16.47 27.32 -9.60
C ILE A 133 17.27 26.10 -10.10
N VAL A 134 16.56 25.02 -10.44
CA VAL A 134 17.14 23.87 -11.14
C VAL A 134 17.14 24.16 -12.63
N HIS A 135 18.29 23.98 -13.29
CA HIS A 135 18.37 24.02 -14.74
C HIS A 135 18.42 22.58 -15.26
N LEU A 136 17.51 22.24 -16.17
CA LEU A 136 17.42 20.94 -16.84
C LEU A 136 17.74 21.16 -18.32
N ASN A 137 18.56 20.29 -18.90
CA ASN A 137 18.97 20.34 -20.31
C ASN A 137 17.99 19.58 -21.20
#